data_AF-A0A0M9EAS4-F1
#
_entry.id   AF-A0A0M9EAS4-F1
#
_cell.length_a   1.000
_cell.length_b   1.000
_cell.length_c   1.000
_cell.angle_alpha   90.00
_cell.angle_beta   90.00
_cell.angle_gamma   90.00
#
_symmetry.space_group_name_H-M   'P 1'
#
loop_
_entity.id
_entity.type
_entity.pdbx_description
1 polymer ?
#
loop_
_entity_poly.entity_id
_entity_poly.type
_entity_poly.pdbx_seq_one_letter_code
_entity_poly.pdbx_strand_id
1 'polypeptide(L)'
;MNYLDTIELMTFNLKLIGKKRKRNVLISAGKPSDKERLLPSIKKLISLNVKIFATKGTSIFLEERLIPNKEIFKITEKNEPNIKSFLKENRFDLVGNA
;
A
#
# COMPACT_ATOMS: atom_id res chain seq x y z
N MET A 1 -8.06 -21.17 -10.28
CA MET A 1 -8.41 -20.43 -9.06
C MET A 1 -9.12 -19.16 -9.48
N ASN A 2 -10.33 -18.90 -9.00
CA ASN A 2 -11.10 -17.71 -9.37
C ASN A 2 -10.54 -16.48 -8.63
N TYR A 3 -10.65 -15.29 -9.22
CA TYR A 3 -10.35 -14.01 -8.57
C TYR A 3 -11.11 -13.87 -7.24
N LEU A 4 -12.35 -14.35 -7.17
CA LEU A 4 -13.16 -14.35 -5.94
C LEU A 4 -12.51 -15.19 -4.83
N ASP A 5 -12.04 -16.40 -5.13
CA ASP A 5 -11.35 -17.28 -4.17
C ASP A 5 -10.07 -16.61 -3.63
N THR A 6 -9.37 -15.87 -4.50
CA THR A 6 -8.15 -15.14 -4.14
C THR A 6 -8.46 -14.00 -3.18
N ILE A 7 -9.55 -13.26 -3.43
CA ILE A 7 -10.02 -12.17 -2.56
C ILE A 7 -10.49 -12.71 -1.20
N GLU A 8 -11.17 -13.85 -1.16
CA GLU A 8 -11.61 -14.48 0.08
C GLU A 8 -10.42 -14.96 0.91
N LEU A 9 -9.43 -15.61 0.29
CA LEU A 9 -8.21 -16.04 0.97
C LEU A 9 -7.38 -14.86 1.50
N MET A 10 -7.25 -13.80 0.70
CA MET A 10 -6.61 -12.56 1.15
C MET A 10 -7.38 -11.93 2.32
N THR A 11 -8.71 -11.89 2.24
CA THR A 11 -9.57 -11.36 3.30
C THR A 11 -9.46 -12.18 4.59
N PHE A 12 -9.38 -13.51 4.47
CA PHE A 12 -9.20 -14.42 5.59
C PHE A 12 -7.83 -14.26 6.25
N ASN A 13 -6.75 -14.23 5.45
CA ASN A 13 -5.39 -13.95 5.94
C ASN A 13 -5.32 -12.59 6.64
N LEU A 14 -5.99 -11.57 6.09
CA LEU A 14 -6.10 -10.25 6.72
C LEU A 14 -6.87 -10.31 8.05
N LYS A 15 -7.90 -11.16 8.20
CA LYS A 15 -8.62 -11.34 9.48
C LYS A 15 -7.79 -12.09 10.52
N LEU A 16 -7.00 -13.08 10.11
CA LEU A 16 -6.19 -13.93 11.00
C LEU A 16 -5.01 -13.20 11.65
N ILE A 17 -4.46 -12.15 11.01
CA ILE A 17 -3.31 -11.38 11.53
C ILE A 17 -3.66 -10.55 12.80
N GLY A 18 -4.94 -10.49 13.21
CA GLY A 18 -5.36 -9.92 14.49
C GLY A 18 -5.72 -8.43 14.43
N LYS A 19 -6.87 -8.08 15.03
CA LYS A 19 -7.54 -6.77 14.97
C LYS A 19 -6.80 -5.58 15.62
N LYS A 20 -5.59 -5.75 16.20
CA LYS A 20 -4.97 -4.73 17.08
C LYS A 20 -3.79 -3.94 16.50
N ARG A 21 -3.20 -4.31 15.36
CA ARG A 21 -2.08 -3.56 14.77
C ARG A 21 -2.49 -2.80 13.51
N LYS A 22 -2.15 -1.50 13.47
CA LYS A 22 -2.23 -0.67 12.27
C LYS A 22 -1.34 -1.30 11.20
N ARG A 23 -1.93 -1.68 10.07
CA ARG A 23 -1.21 -2.32 8.97
C ARG A 23 -0.52 -1.30 8.09
N ASN A 24 0.68 -1.60 7.63
CA ASN A 24 1.41 -0.76 6.70
C ASN A 24 1.24 -1.32 5.28
N VAL A 25 0.73 -0.48 4.37
CA VAL A 25 0.53 -0.85 2.97
C VAL A 25 1.45 -0.02 2.10
N LEU A 26 2.22 -0.66 1.23
CA LEU A 26 3.00 0.01 0.20
C LEU A 26 2.16 0.15 -1.08
N ILE A 27 2.12 1.35 -1.65
CA ILE A 27 1.49 1.63 -2.95
C ILE A 27 2.54 2.24 -3.88
N SER A 28 2.79 1.58 -5.00
CA SER A 28 3.66 2.10 -6.05
C SER A 28 2.97 1.94 -7.41
N ALA A 29 2.73 3.06 -8.09
CA ALA A 29 2.14 3.08 -9.41
C ALA A 29 2.89 4.07 -10.31
N GLY A 30 3.44 3.56 -11.41
CA GLY A 30 4.26 4.36 -12.32
C GLY A 30 3.44 5.29 -13.21
N LYS A 31 2.44 4.74 -13.91
CA LYS A 31 1.65 5.49 -14.89
C LYS A 31 0.46 6.19 -14.22
N PRO A 32 0.03 7.38 -14.71
CA PRO A 32 -1.17 8.04 -14.20
C PRO A 32 -2.43 7.16 -14.25
N SER A 33 -2.61 6.39 -15.33
CA SER A 33 -3.74 5.47 -15.50
C SER A 33 -3.80 4.38 -14.41
N ASP A 34 -2.64 3.91 -13.96
CA ASP A 34 -2.56 2.89 -12.90
C ASP A 34 -2.97 3.49 -11.55
N LYS A 35 -2.62 4.75 -11.28
CA LYS A 35 -3.03 5.47 -10.07
C LYS A 35 -4.55 5.65 -10.01
N GLU A 36 -5.16 6.05 -11.12
CA GLU A 36 -6.62 6.18 -11.23
C GLU A 36 -7.32 4.83 -11.05
N ARG A 37 -6.79 3.76 -11.68
CA ARG A 37 -7.33 2.40 -11.51
C ARG A 37 -7.25 1.91 -10.06
N LEU A 38 -6.19 2.26 -9.34
CA LEU A 38 -6.00 1.85 -7.95
C LEU A 38 -6.84 2.68 -6.96
N LEU A 39 -7.19 3.92 -7.29
CA LEU A 39 -7.84 4.86 -6.37
C LEU A 39 -9.07 4.29 -5.63
N PRO A 40 -10.01 3.56 -6.27
CA PRO A 40 -11.13 2.94 -5.55
C PRO A 40 -10.69 1.94 -4.47
N SER A 41 -9.65 1.15 -4.73
CA SER A 41 -9.09 0.19 -3.76
C SER A 41 -8.38 0.91 -2.62
N ILE A 42 -7.66 1.99 -2.91
CA ILE A 42 -7.00 2.84 -1.90
C ILE A 42 -8.02 3.41 -0.93
N LYS A 43 -9.15 3.93 -1.44
CA LYS A 43 -10.24 4.45 -0.59
C LYS A 43 -10.82 3.37 0.34
N LYS A 44 -10.99 2.14 -0.14
CA LYS A 44 -11.41 1.01 0.71
C LYS A 44 -10.39 0.70 1.79
N LEU A 45 -9.09 0.72 1.48
CA LEU A 45 -8.03 0.46 2.45
C LEU A 45 -8.02 1.47 3.61
N ILE A 46 -8.27 2.75 3.35
CA ILE A 46 -8.32 3.80 4.39
C ILE A 46 -9.37 3.48 5.46
N SER A 47 -10.51 2.90 5.08
CA SER A 47 -11.55 2.47 6.04
C SER A 47 -11.13 1.32 6.97
N LEU A 48 -10.01 0.64 6.68
CA LEU A 48 -9.53 -0.54 7.41
C LEU A 48 -8.40 -0.24 8.40
N ASN A 49 -8.23 1.02 8.81
CA ASN A 49 -7.20 1.47 9.75
C ASN A 49 -5.77 1.07 9.33
N VAL A 50 -5.41 1.37 8.08
CA VAL A 50 -4.06 1.15 7.54
C VAL A 50 -3.25 2.44 7.53
N LYS A 51 -1.92 2.30 7.47
CA LYS A 51 -0.96 3.37 7.15
C LYS A 51 -0.46 3.14 5.73
N ILE A 52 -0.70 4.10 4.86
CA ILE A 52 -0.24 4.03 3.47
C ILE A 52 1.18 4.59 3.38
N PHE A 53 2.06 3.86 2.71
CA PHE A 53 3.36 4.31 2.24
C PHE A 53 3.34 4.37 0.72
N ALA A 54 3.85 5.44 0.13
CA ALA A 54 3.76 5.66 -1.31
C ALA A 54 5.09 6.14 -1.88
N THR A 55 5.46 5.69 -3.08
CA THR A 55 6.60 6.28 -3.80
C THR A 55 6.28 7.72 -4.19
N LYS A 56 7.27 8.60 -4.32
CA LYS A 56 7.09 10.06 -4.56
C LYS A 56 5.96 10.43 -5.51
N GLY A 57 5.96 9.90 -6.74
CA GLY A 57 4.92 10.21 -7.73
C GLY A 57 3.51 9.69 -7.35
N THR A 58 3.43 8.67 -6.51
CA THR A 58 2.18 8.16 -5.93
C THR A 58 1.78 9.00 -4.70
N SER A 59 2.73 9.45 -3.86
CA SER A 59 2.49 10.32 -2.70
C SER A 59 1.80 11.61 -3.12
N ILE A 60 2.37 12.30 -4.11
CA ILE A 60 1.82 13.55 -4.68
C ILE A 60 0.38 13.34 -5.16
N PHE A 61 0.12 12.27 -5.92
CA PHE A 61 -1.22 11.96 -6.44
C PHE A 61 -2.25 11.74 -5.32
N LEU A 62 -1.83 11.15 -4.20
CA LEU A 62 -2.69 10.92 -3.03
C LEU A 62 -2.90 12.20 -2.22
N GLU A 63 -1.87 13.01 -2.03
CA GLU A 63 -1.92 14.30 -1.34
C GLU A 63 -2.88 15.29 -2.02
N GLU A 64 -2.83 15.38 -3.35
CA GLU A 64 -3.77 16.17 -4.17
C GLU A 64 -5.24 15.77 -3.94
N ARG A 65 -5.49 14.53 -3.50
CA ARG A 65 -6.81 13.98 -3.21
C ARG A 65 -7.11 13.90 -1.72
N LEU A 66 -6.29 14.56 -0.88
CA LEU A 66 -6.41 14.59 0.57
C LEU A 66 -6.37 13.19 1.22
N ILE A 67 -5.63 12.25 0.61
CA ILE A 67 -5.44 10.90 1.14
C ILE A 67 -4.17 10.85 2.00
N PRO A 68 -4.28 10.58 3.32
CA PRO A 68 -3.12 10.50 4.20
C PRO A 68 -2.19 9.35 3.83
N ASN A 69 -0.91 9.67 3.63
CA ASN A 69 0.11 8.70 3.31
C ASN A 69 1.49 9.16 3.84
N LYS A 70 2.51 8.31 3.71
CA LYS A 70 3.90 8.66 3.99
C LYS A 70 4.76 8.33 2.76
N GLU A 71 5.47 9.33 2.24
CA GLU A 71 6.44 9.10 1.16
C GLU A 71 7.52 8.09 1.60
N ILE A 72 7.89 7.19 0.68
CA ILE A 72 8.97 6.22 0.85
C ILE A 72 9.80 6.10 -0.43
N PHE A 73 11.12 6.03 -0.28
CA PHE A 73 12.07 5.92 -1.39
C PHE A 73 12.09 4.51 -1.99
N LYS A 74 12.30 4.41 -3.31
CA LYS A 74 12.45 3.15 -4.04
C LYS A 74 13.70 2.41 -3.59
N ILE A 75 13.72 1.08 -3.79
CA ILE A 75 14.86 0.19 -3.46
C ILE A 75 16.18 0.65 -4.12
N THR A 76 16.09 1.31 -5.29
CA THR A 76 17.23 1.83 -6.05
C THR A 76 17.81 3.13 -5.48
N GLU A 77 17.05 3.83 -4.65
CA GLU A 77 17.47 5.09 -4.03
C GLU A 77 18.20 4.81 -2.72
N LYS A 78 19.18 5.66 -2.35
CA LYS A 78 20.00 5.46 -1.15
C LYS A 78 19.41 6.12 0.12
N ASN A 79 18.27 6.78 -0.02
CA ASN A 79 17.64 7.59 1.03
C ASN A 79 16.65 6.77 1.88
N GLU A 80 16.45 7.21 3.12
CA GLU A 80 15.48 6.65 4.09
C GLU A 80 14.33 7.64 4.36
N PRO A 81 13.10 7.17 4.62
CA PRO A 81 12.68 5.77 4.70
C PRO A 81 12.66 5.07 3.33
N ASN A 82 13.19 3.85 3.25
CA ASN A 82 13.34 3.09 2.01
C ASN A 82 12.52 1.79 2.00
N ILE A 83 11.99 1.41 0.84
CA ILE A 83 11.28 0.14 0.65
C ILE A 83 12.16 -1.05 1.07
N LYS A 84 13.46 -1.04 0.74
CA LYS A 84 14.39 -2.12 1.07
C LYS A 84 14.49 -2.37 2.57
N SER A 85 14.65 -1.29 3.34
CA SER A 85 14.78 -1.35 4.81
C SER A 85 13.47 -1.80 5.46
N PHE A 86 12.34 -1.32 4.95
CA PHE A 86 11.02 -1.74 5.42
C PHE A 86 10.72 -3.21 5.12
N LEU A 87 11.10 -3.72 3.94
CA LEU A 87 10.95 -5.14 3.60
C LEU A 87 11.82 -6.02 4.49
N LYS A 88 13.08 -5.63 4.74
CA LYS A 88 14.01 -6.37 5.61
C LYS A 88 13.47 -6.54 7.04
N GLU A 89 12.73 -5.55 7.53
CA GLU A 89 12.12 -5.54 8.85
C GLU A 89 10.68 -6.12 8.87
N ASN A 90 10.19 -6.72 7.77
CA ASN A 90 8.79 -7.17 7.62
C ASN A 90 7.77 -6.09 8.00
N ARG A 91 8.05 -4.84 7.60
CA ARG A 91 7.25 -3.66 7.97
C ARG A 91 6.05 -3.43 7.04
N PHE A 92 5.85 -4.21 5.99
CA PHE A 92 4.69 -4.14 5.10
C PHE A 92 3.81 -5.38 5.23
N ASP A 93 2.50 -5.16 5.35
CA ASP A 93 1.49 -6.21 5.41
C ASP A 93 0.85 -6.47 4.02
N LEU A 94 0.97 -5.50 3.09
CA LEU A 94 0.46 -5.59 1.73
C LEU A 94 1.28 -4.72 0.77
N VAL A 95 1.51 -5.21 -0.46
CA VAL A 95 2.15 -4.46 -1.55
C VAL A 95 1.17 -4.35 -2.73
N GLY A 96 0.74 -3.13 -3.02
CA GLY A 96 0.00 -2.80 -4.24
C GLY A 96 0.96 -2.28 -5.31
N ASN A 97 1.17 -3.05 -6.37
CA ASN A 97 2.01 -2.67 -7.49
C ASN A 97 1.19 -2.67 -8.79
N ALA A 98 1.39 -1.67 -9.63
CA ALA A 98 0.78 -1.54 -10.95
C ALA A 98 1.75 -0.91 -11.94
#